data_AF-A0A0F9ASQ8-F1
#
_entry.id   AF-A0A0F9ASQ8-F1
#
_cell.length_a   1.000
_cell.length_b   1.000
_cell.length_c   1.000
_cell.angle_alpha   90.00
_cell.angle_beta   90.00
_cell.angle_gamma   90.00
#
_symmetry.space_group_name_H-M   'P 1'
#
loop_
_entity.id
_entity.type
_entity.pdbx_description
1 polymer ?
#
loop_
_entity_poly.entity_id
_entity_poly.type
_entity_poly.pdbx_seq_one_letter_code
_entity_poly.pdbx_strand_id
1 'polypeptide(L)' 'MARYDSLRKLSRNKALKEYAQKNPDMSMKEIGHVFGISESRVWRILNGHKTQK' A
#
# COMPACT_ATOMS: atom_id res chain seq x y z
N MET A 1 -18.91 15.16 -7.33
CA MET A 1 -17.89 14.84 -6.31
C MET A 1 -17.69 13.33 -6.29
N ALA A 2 -16.53 12.84 -6.72
CA ALA A 2 -16.20 11.42 -6.56
C ALA A 2 -16.28 11.10 -5.06
N ARG A 3 -17.21 10.23 -4.66
CA ARG A 3 -17.30 9.78 -3.27
C ARG A 3 -15.94 9.25 -2.89
N TYR A 4 -15.39 9.76 -1.79
CA TYR A 4 -14.13 9.31 -1.25
C TYR A 4 -14.21 7.79 -1.04
N ASP A 5 -13.65 7.02 -1.98
CA ASP A 5 -13.77 5.57 -1.99
C ASP A 5 -12.73 4.99 -1.02
N SER A 6 -13.06 5.14 0.27
CA SER A 6 -12.30 4.62 1.39
C SER A 6 -12.18 3.10 1.33
N LEU A 7 -13.19 2.42 0.77
CA LEU A 7 -13.24 0.96 0.61
C LEU A 7 -12.21 0.44 -0.40
N ARG A 8 -12.08 1.08 -1.57
CA ARG A 8 -11.02 0.78 -2.57
C ARG A 8 -9.62 1.04 -2.04
N LYS A 9 -9.45 2.06 -1.20
CA LYS A 9 -8.16 2.35 -0.55
C LYS A 9 -7.80 1.29 0.48
N LEU A 10 -8.76 0.84 1.28
CA LEU A 10 -8.58 -0.22 2.27
C LEU A 10 -8.24 -1.56 1.60
N SER A 11 -8.97 -1.94 0.55
CA SER A 11 -8.71 -3.19 -0.18
C SER A 11 -7.35 -3.19 -0.86
N ARG A 12 -6.96 -2.10 -1.53
CA ARG A 12 -5.62 -1.96 -2.13
C ARG A 12 -4.51 -2.04 -1.09
N ASN A 13 -4.67 -1.38 0.06
CA ASN A 13 -3.64 -1.42 1.11
C ASN A 13 -3.48 -2.84 1.69
N LYS A 14 -4.58 -3.59 1.85
CA LYS A 14 -4.54 -4.99 2.27
C LYS A 14 -3.82 -5.86 1.23
N ALA A 15 -4.23 -5.75 -0.04
CA ALA A 15 -3.62 -6.50 -1.14
C ALA A 15 -2.12 -6.19 -1.28
N LEU A 16 -1.71 -4.94 -1.11
CA LEU A 16 -0.30 -4.53 -1.13
C LEU A 16 0.50 -5.19 0.00
N LYS A 17 -0.05 -5.23 1.23
CA LYS A 17 0.62 -5.87 2.37
C LYS A 17 0.80 -7.38 2.15
N GLU A 18 -0.24 -8.05 1.66
CA GLU A 18 -0.17 -9.47 1.33
C GLU A 18 0.83 -9.74 0.20
N TYR A 19 0.87 -8.87 -0.82
CA TYR A 19 1.82 -8.98 -1.92
C TYR A 19 3.27 -8.78 -1.47
N ALA A 20 3.53 -7.79 -0.61
CA ALA A 20 4.86 -7.57 -0.03
C ALA A 20 5.31 -8.73 0.86
N GLN A 21 4.40 -9.35 1.62
CA GLN A 21 4.70 -10.52 2.45
C GLN A 21 5.02 -11.76 1.61
N LYS A 22 4.36 -11.94 0.46
CA LYS A 22 4.64 -13.05 -0.46
C LYS A 22 5.92 -12.88 -1.26
N ASN A 23 6.44 -11.65 -1.35
CA ASN A 23 7.62 -11.31 -2.15
C ASN A 23 8.61 -10.49 -1.30
N PRO A 24 9.29 -11.09 -0.32
CA PRO A 24 10.16 -10.36 0.60
C PRO A 24 11.39 -9.72 -0.07
N ASP A 25 11.82 -10.26 -1.22
CA ASP A 25 12.96 -9.74 -1.99
C ASP A 25 12.61 -8.57 -2.93
N MET A 26 11.32 -8.27 -3.14
CA MET A 26 10.93 -7.16 -4.00
C MET A 26 11.17 -5.81 -3.33
N SER A 27 11.72 -4.88 -4.10
CA SER A 27 11.86 -3.51 -3.66
C SER A 27 10.51 -2.79 -3.58
N MET A 28 10.42 -1.78 -2.72
CA MET A 28 9.21 -0.96 -2.60
C MET A 28 8.88 -0.22 -3.92
N LYS A 29 9.89 0.06 -4.74
CA LYS A 29 9.73 0.65 -6.07
C LYS A 29 8.97 -0.30 -7.00
N GLU A 30 9.36 -1.57 -7.07
CA GLU A 30 8.71 -2.58 -7.89
C GLU A 30 7.27 -2.85 -7.44
N ILE A 31 7.05 -2.95 -6.13
CA ILE A 31 5.70 -3.06 -5.55
C ILE A 31 4.85 -1.85 -5.94
N GLY A 32 5.43 -0.63 -5.93
CA GLY A 32 4.75 0.58 -6.36
C GLY A 32 4.31 0.53 -7.83
N HIS A 33 5.19 0.04 -8.72
CA HIS A 33 4.87 -0.15 -10.13
C HIS A 33 3.70 -1.13 -10.35
N VAL A 34 3.68 -2.26 -9.62
CA VAL A 34 2.59 -3.25 -9.72
C VAL A 34 1.24 -2.66 -9.30
N PHE A 35 1.22 -1.83 -8.27
CA PHE A 35 -0.01 -1.24 -7.70
C PHE A 35 -0.36 0.15 -8.26
N GLY A 36 0.43 0.69 -9.19
CA GLY A 36 0.25 2.01 -9.76
C GLY A 36 0.35 3.14 -8.72
N ILE A 37 1.24 3.00 -7.73
CA ILE A 37 1.46 4.00 -6.68
C ILE A 37 2.95 4.32 -6.51
N SER A 38 3.24 5.50 -5.96
CA SER A 38 4.62 5.86 -5.66
C SER A 38 5.23 4.97 -4.59
N GLU A 39 6.54 4.75 -4.67
CA GLU A 39 7.34 4.06 -3.64
C GLU A 39 7.10 4.66 -2.24
N SER A 40 7.08 5.98 -2.13
CA SER A 40 6.78 6.68 -0.88
C SER A 40 5.38 6.36 -0.33
N ARG A 41 4.40 6.06 -1.20
CA ARG A 41 3.08 5.58 -0.79
C ARG A 41 3.14 4.14 -0.30
N VAL A 42 3.90 3.27 -0.96
CA VAL A 42 4.15 1.87 -0.54
C VAL A 42 4.77 1.86 0.86
N TRP A 43 5.87 2.60 1.07
CA TRP A 43 6.55 2.70 2.36
C TRP A 43 5.59 3.13 3.47
N ARG A 44 4.78 4.16 3.22
CA ARG A 44 3.77 4.63 4.18
C ARG A 44 2.66 3.61 4.43
N ILE A 45 2.32 2.75 3.47
CA ILE A 45 1.30 1.70 3.69
C ILE A 45 1.88 0.55 4.51
N LEU A 46 3.13 0.16 4.25
CA LEU A 46 3.82 -0.92 4.94
C LEU A 46 4.23 -0.54 6.36
N ASN A 47 4.86 0.64 6.52
CA ASN A 47 5.39 1.13 7.79
C ASN A 47 4.42 2.05 8.55
N GLY A 48 3.34 2.50 7.90
CA GLY A 48 2.33 3.33 8.53
C GLY A 48 1.42 2.53 9.44
N HIS A 49 1.86 2.32 10.67
CA HIS A 49 1.03 1.97 11.81
C HIS A 49 1.60 2.63 13.07
N LYS A 50 0.93 3.71 13.52
CA LYS A 50 0.72 4.16 14.91
C LYS A 50 0.41 5.66 14.91
N THR A 51 -0.83 5.98 14.61
CA THR A 51 -1.47 7.18 15.19
C THR A 51 -2.83 6.76 15.71
N GLN A 52 -2.83 5.78 16.62
CA GLN A 52 -3.81 5.81 17.70
C GLN A 52 -3.28 6.86 18.66
N LYS A 53 -3.95 8.01 18.70
CA LYS A 53 -3.81 8.99 19.77
C LYS A 53 -4.95 8.73 20.76
#